data_AF-A0A6G1LNL7-F1
#
_entry.id   AF-A0A6G1LNL7-F1
#
_cell.length_a   1.000
_cell.length_b   1.000
_cell.length_c   1.000
_cell.angle_alpha   90.00
_cell.angle_beta   90.00
_cell.angle_gamma   90.00
#
_symmetry.space_group_name_H-M   'P 1'
#
loop_
_entity.id
_entity.type
_entity.pdbx_description
1 polymer ?
#
loop_
_entity_poly.entity_id
_entity_poly.type
_entity_poly.pdbx_seq_one_letter_code
_entity_poly.pdbx_strand_id
1 'polypeptide(L)'
;MSSTALQTAYKGLIQRGRLLADPHQATLITRLDQLQAELISSNHATFIPGRPTIPPNGLYIYGSVGTGKSRLMDLFASTLPAIVTRRRIHFHEFMMDVHSRLHVARSSPSYSGDPLIQIGRAIREESQVLAFDEFQVTDIADAMILARLFGSIWQHGGVMVSTSNRHPSNLYENGLNRDVVLPFIRQLQQQCEVWEIGGRQDYRRRTGQSVGVERDENFLGDGRAFRQKLELVLRGRRLKQVSIPVQGSRVLTIDAVVSERD
;
A
#
# COMPACT_ATOMS: atom_id res chain seq x y z
N MET A 1 -26.09 -16.14 -12.68
CA MET A 1 -25.54 -14.85 -12.19
C MET A 1 -24.67 -14.28 -13.29
N SER A 2 -24.92 -13.05 -13.75
CA SER A 2 -24.05 -12.41 -14.73
C SER A 2 -22.66 -12.18 -14.13
N SER A 3 -21.61 -12.45 -14.91
CA SER A 3 -20.23 -12.18 -14.51
C SER A 3 -20.04 -10.67 -14.42
N THR A 4 -19.58 -10.15 -13.27
CA THR A 4 -19.32 -8.71 -13.11
C THR A 4 -18.15 -8.25 -13.98
N ALA A 5 -17.96 -6.93 -14.12
CA ALA A 5 -16.83 -6.38 -14.88
C ALA A 5 -15.49 -6.88 -14.32
N LEU A 6 -15.36 -6.92 -12.99
CA LEU A 6 -14.17 -7.44 -12.30
C LEU A 6 -13.92 -8.91 -12.59
N GLN A 7 -14.92 -9.78 -12.43
CA GLN A 7 -14.78 -11.22 -12.71
C GLN A 7 -14.45 -11.49 -14.18
N THR A 8 -15.04 -10.72 -15.09
CA THR A 8 -14.81 -10.85 -16.53
C THR A 8 -13.38 -10.44 -16.89
N ALA A 9 -12.90 -9.31 -16.34
CA ALA A 9 -11.54 -8.84 -16.55
C ALA A 9 -10.48 -9.81 -15.98
N TYR A 10 -10.73 -10.37 -14.79
CA TYR A 10 -9.89 -11.41 -14.18
C TYR A 10 -9.79 -12.67 -15.04
N LYS A 11 -10.93 -13.22 -15.49
CA LYS A 11 -10.96 -14.38 -16.41
C LYS A 11 -10.20 -14.08 -17.71
N GLY A 12 -10.33 -12.87 -18.24
CA GLY A 12 -9.60 -12.43 -19.43
C GLY A 12 -8.07 -12.42 -19.24
N LEU A 13 -7.56 -12.06 -18.06
CA LEU A 13 -6.12 -12.14 -17.78
C LEU A 13 -5.61 -13.58 -17.75
N ILE A 14 -6.36 -14.50 -17.15
CA ILE A 14 -6.02 -15.93 -17.12
C ILE A 14 -6.00 -16.50 -18.53
N GLN A 15 -7.04 -16.24 -19.33
CA GLN A 15 -7.13 -16.73 -20.71
C GLN A 15 -5.97 -16.24 -21.59
N ARG A 16 -5.48 -15.03 -21.34
CA ARG A 16 -4.34 -14.43 -22.07
C ARG A 16 -2.98 -14.84 -21.51
N GLY A 17 -2.93 -15.71 -20.50
CA GLY A 17 -1.69 -16.12 -19.83
C GLY A 17 -0.95 -14.99 -19.10
N ARG A 18 -1.65 -13.88 -18.79
CA ARG A 18 -1.08 -12.72 -18.08
C ARG A 18 -1.12 -12.89 -16.56
N LEU A 19 -1.87 -13.88 -16.08
CA LEU A 19 -1.98 -14.27 -14.69
C LEU A 19 -2.15 -15.79 -14.62
N LEU A 20 -1.49 -16.45 -13.66
CA LEU A 20 -1.67 -17.87 -13.42
C LEU A 20 -2.92 -18.08 -12.57
N ALA A 21 -3.77 -19.03 -12.96
CA ALA A 21 -4.96 -19.34 -12.20
C ALA A 21 -4.60 -19.89 -10.82
N ASP A 22 -5.12 -19.26 -9.77
CA ASP A 22 -4.94 -19.65 -8.37
C ASP A 22 -6.30 -19.59 -7.66
N PRO A 23 -6.73 -20.65 -6.95
CA PRO A 23 -7.94 -20.63 -6.13
C PRO A 23 -8.00 -19.46 -5.15
N HIS A 24 -6.88 -19.08 -4.53
CA HIS A 24 -6.83 -17.95 -3.59
C HIS A 24 -7.10 -16.62 -4.29
N GLN A 25 -6.56 -16.43 -5.49
CA GLN A 25 -6.86 -15.26 -6.32
C GLN A 25 -8.33 -15.22 -6.72
N ALA A 26 -8.93 -16.36 -7.06
CA ALA A 26 -10.34 -16.44 -7.42
C ALA A 26 -11.26 -16.07 -6.24
N THR A 27 -10.99 -16.59 -5.04
CA THR A 27 -11.75 -16.24 -3.83
C THR A 27 -11.60 -14.76 -3.47
N LEU A 28 -10.38 -14.21 -3.59
CA LEU A 28 -10.15 -12.78 -3.35
C LEU A 28 -10.91 -11.91 -4.37
N ILE A 29 -10.94 -12.30 -5.64
CA ILE A 29 -11.73 -11.61 -6.67
C ILE A 29 -13.22 -11.60 -6.31
N THR A 30 -13.76 -12.71 -5.80
CA THR A 30 -15.15 -12.75 -5.32
C THR A 30 -15.37 -11.79 -4.15
N ARG A 31 -14.44 -11.69 -3.19
CA ARG A 31 -14.58 -10.73 -2.08
C ARG A 31 -14.46 -9.28 -2.55
N LEU A 32 -13.52 -8.97 -3.45
CA LEU A 32 -13.38 -7.65 -4.05
C LEU A 32 -14.65 -7.23 -4.81
N ASP A 33 -15.29 -8.17 -5.49
CA ASP A 33 -16.58 -7.98 -6.18
C ASP A 33 -17.71 -7.64 -5.20
N GLN A 34 -17.77 -8.35 -4.06
CA GLN A 34 -18.69 -8.03 -2.96
C GLN A 34 -18.43 -6.64 -2.39
N LEU A 35 -17.17 -6.25 -2.18
CA LEU A 35 -16.82 -4.91 -1.72
C LEU A 35 -17.29 -3.84 -2.72
N GLN A 36 -17.13 -4.06 -4.03
CA GLN A 36 -17.67 -3.13 -5.04
C GLN A 36 -19.19 -2.97 -4.88
N ALA A 37 -19.93 -4.07 -4.69
CA ALA A 37 -21.38 -4.02 -4.48
C ALA A 37 -21.77 -3.28 -3.18
N GLU A 38 -21.03 -3.51 -2.09
CA GLU A 38 -21.22 -2.81 -0.80
C GLU A 38 -20.98 -1.30 -0.95
N LEU A 39 -19.93 -0.89 -1.65
CA LEU A 39 -19.61 0.52 -1.92
C LEU A 39 -20.71 1.20 -2.75
N ILE A 40 -21.18 0.53 -3.81
CA ILE A 40 -22.28 1.02 -4.65
C ILE A 40 -23.55 1.17 -3.82
N SER A 41 -23.90 0.16 -3.02
CA SER A 41 -25.08 0.19 -2.16
C SER A 41 -25.00 1.32 -1.12
N SER A 42 -23.81 1.56 -0.55
CA SER A 42 -23.59 2.65 0.41
C SER A 42 -23.79 4.03 -0.21
N ASN A 43 -23.47 4.21 -1.49
CA ASN A 43 -23.67 5.47 -2.22
C ASN A 43 -25.13 5.66 -2.69
N HIS A 44 -25.86 4.57 -2.92
CA HIS A 44 -27.28 4.60 -3.28
C HIS A 44 -28.22 4.64 -2.08
N ALA A 45 -27.73 4.29 -0.88
CA ALA A 45 -28.50 4.36 0.34
C ALA A 45 -29.03 5.80 0.50
N THR A 46 -30.34 5.94 0.35
CA THR A 46 -31.03 7.22 0.56
C THR A 46 -30.69 7.67 1.97
N PHE A 47 -30.35 8.95 2.13
CA PHE A 47 -30.04 9.51 3.43
C PHE A 47 -31.29 9.44 4.30
N ILE A 48 -31.43 8.37 5.09
CA ILE A 48 -32.50 8.22 6.07
C ILE A 48 -32.02 8.92 7.34
N PRO A 49 -32.67 10.01 7.78
CA PRO A 49 -32.28 10.70 9.00
C PRO A 49 -32.26 9.73 10.19
N GLY A 50 -31.13 9.63 10.87
CA GLY A 50 -30.96 8.77 12.05
C GLY A 50 -30.43 7.35 11.80
N ARG A 51 -30.21 6.93 10.54
CA ARG A 51 -29.54 5.65 10.24
C ARG A 51 -28.15 5.90 9.66
N PRO A 52 -27.06 5.76 10.45
CA PRO A 52 -25.72 5.90 9.92
C PRO A 52 -25.45 4.81 8.88
N THR A 53 -25.10 5.21 7.66
CA THR A 53 -24.56 4.30 6.65
C THR A 53 -23.13 3.96 7.07
N ILE A 54 -22.95 2.78 7.67
CA ILE A 54 -21.63 2.32 8.06
C ILE A 54 -20.88 1.96 6.78
N PRO A 55 -19.72 2.58 6.49
CA PRO A 55 -18.92 2.23 5.33
C PRO A 55 -18.48 0.76 5.42
N PRO A 56 -18.36 0.05 4.29
CA PRO A 56 -17.86 -1.32 4.32
C PRO A 56 -16.40 -1.37 4.76
N ASN A 57 -16.00 -2.51 5.32
CA ASN A 57 -14.61 -2.76 5.63
C ASN A 57 -13.76 -2.84 4.36
N GLY A 58 -12.56 -2.30 4.44
CA GLY A 58 -11.54 -2.40 3.41
C GLY A 58 -10.91 -3.79 3.32
N LEU A 59 -9.89 -3.91 2.46
CA LEU A 59 -9.06 -5.13 2.39
C LEU A 59 -7.57 -4.81 2.51
N TYR A 60 -6.89 -5.60 3.32
CA TYR A 60 -5.44 -5.66 3.37
C TYR A 60 -4.97 -6.98 2.77
N ILE A 61 -4.45 -6.93 1.55
CA ILE A 61 -4.03 -8.11 0.81
C ILE A 61 -2.52 -8.24 0.96
N TYR A 62 -2.04 -9.34 1.54
CA TYR A 62 -0.61 -9.59 1.68
C TYR A 62 -0.19 -10.91 1.03
N GLY A 63 1.10 -11.02 0.72
CA GLY A 63 1.69 -12.24 0.18
C GLY A 63 3.06 -12.00 -0.44
N SER A 64 3.73 -13.06 -0.85
CA SER A 64 5.09 -13.00 -1.42
C SER A 64 5.18 -12.18 -2.72
N VAL A 65 6.39 -11.77 -3.10
CA VAL A 65 6.62 -11.14 -4.41
C VAL A 65 6.21 -12.10 -5.53
N GLY A 66 5.64 -11.56 -6.63
CA GLY A 66 5.24 -12.35 -7.79
C GLY A 66 3.87 -13.03 -7.70
N THR A 67 3.13 -12.88 -6.61
CA THR A 67 1.80 -13.52 -6.43
C THR A 67 0.64 -12.81 -7.14
N GLY A 68 0.92 -11.77 -7.94
CA GLY A 68 -0.08 -11.07 -8.74
C GLY A 68 -0.89 -9.99 -8.02
N LYS A 69 -0.58 -9.67 -6.76
CA LYS A 69 -1.26 -8.64 -5.94
C LYS A 69 -1.53 -7.33 -6.68
N SER A 70 -0.49 -6.72 -7.26
CA SER A 70 -0.61 -5.44 -7.97
C SER A 70 -1.54 -5.53 -9.19
N ARG A 71 -1.58 -6.67 -9.89
CA ARG A 71 -2.52 -6.91 -10.99
C ARG A 71 -3.96 -7.02 -10.51
N LEU A 72 -4.18 -7.67 -9.37
CA LEU A 72 -5.53 -7.74 -8.78
C LEU A 72 -5.99 -6.37 -8.29
N MET A 73 -5.07 -5.57 -7.75
CA MET A 73 -5.33 -4.18 -7.39
C MET A 73 -5.66 -3.32 -8.63
N ASP A 74 -4.91 -3.48 -9.72
CA ASP A 74 -5.20 -2.83 -11.02
C ASP A 74 -6.64 -3.16 -11.48
N LEU A 75 -7.01 -4.44 -11.45
CA LEU A 75 -8.33 -4.90 -11.83
C LEU A 75 -9.42 -4.29 -10.95
N PHE A 76 -9.27 -4.36 -9.63
CA PHE A 76 -10.22 -3.78 -8.69
C PHE A 76 -10.40 -2.28 -8.94
N ALA A 77 -9.31 -1.51 -9.02
CA ALA A 77 -9.37 -0.08 -9.24
C ALA A 77 -10.00 0.24 -10.61
N SER A 78 -9.54 -0.40 -11.68
CA SER A 78 -10.04 -0.10 -13.04
C SER A 78 -11.51 -0.44 -13.27
N THR A 79 -12.06 -1.41 -12.53
CA THR A 79 -13.45 -1.88 -12.69
C THR A 79 -14.44 -1.22 -11.73
N LEU A 80 -13.95 -0.43 -10.76
CA LEU A 80 -14.82 0.35 -9.87
C LEU A 80 -15.71 1.30 -10.68
N PRO A 81 -17.04 1.30 -10.45
CA PRO A 81 -17.95 2.22 -11.14
C PRO A 81 -17.63 3.69 -10.84
N ALA A 82 -17.97 4.58 -11.78
CA ALA A 82 -17.67 6.00 -11.69
C ALA A 82 -18.32 6.72 -10.49
N ILE A 83 -19.41 6.18 -9.93
CA ILE A 83 -20.05 6.70 -8.72
C ILE A 83 -19.18 6.53 -7.46
N VAL A 84 -18.18 5.65 -7.49
CA VAL A 84 -17.24 5.42 -6.40
C VAL A 84 -15.91 6.09 -6.74
N THR A 85 -15.64 7.25 -6.13
CA THR A 85 -14.36 7.95 -6.33
C THR A 85 -13.22 7.14 -5.71
N ARG A 86 -12.08 7.12 -6.40
CA ARG A 86 -10.94 6.30 -6.00
C ARG A 86 -9.63 7.00 -6.31
N ARG A 87 -8.62 6.68 -5.51
CA ARG A 87 -7.22 7.04 -5.77
C ARG A 87 -6.36 5.79 -5.65
N ARG A 88 -5.76 5.38 -6.77
CA ARG A 88 -4.75 4.32 -6.79
C ARG A 88 -3.36 4.96 -6.79
N ILE A 89 -2.52 4.58 -5.83
CA ILE A 89 -1.21 5.21 -5.61
C ILE A 89 -0.28 4.28 -4.82
N HIS A 90 1.03 4.39 -5.00
CA HIS A 90 1.98 3.72 -4.11
C HIS A 90 1.96 4.37 -2.72
N PHE A 91 2.09 3.58 -1.67
CA PHE A 91 1.97 4.12 -0.31
C PHE A 91 3.00 5.21 0.03
N HIS A 92 4.25 5.07 -0.45
CA HIS A 92 5.28 6.08 -0.21
C HIS A 92 4.96 7.42 -0.91
N GLU A 93 4.44 7.41 -2.14
CA GLU A 93 3.99 8.61 -2.86
C GLU A 93 2.83 9.29 -2.13
N PHE A 94 1.92 8.50 -1.56
CA PHE A 94 0.84 9.02 -0.72
C PHE A 94 1.39 9.73 0.53
N MET A 95 2.36 9.14 1.21
CA MET A 95 2.97 9.78 2.38
C MET A 95 3.70 11.08 2.01
N MET A 96 4.34 11.15 0.83
CA MET A 96 4.93 12.40 0.32
C MET A 96 3.90 13.50 0.11
N ASP A 97 2.72 13.18 -0.46
CA ASP A 97 1.59 14.12 -0.59
C ASP A 97 1.12 14.60 0.79
N VAL A 98 0.92 13.68 1.73
CA VAL A 98 0.50 14.02 3.11
C VAL A 98 1.49 14.95 3.80
N HIS A 99 2.79 14.66 3.73
CA HIS A 99 3.82 15.52 4.33
C HIS A 99 3.87 16.90 3.66
N SER A 100 3.65 16.98 2.34
CA SER A 100 3.53 18.26 1.62
C SER A 100 2.35 19.09 2.14
N ARG A 101 1.16 18.48 2.26
CA ARG A 101 -0.03 19.13 2.82
C ARG A 101 0.19 19.58 4.27
N LEU A 102 0.86 18.75 5.06
CA LEU A 102 1.19 19.06 6.46
C LEU A 102 2.16 20.24 6.58
N HIS A 103 3.16 20.32 5.69
CA HIS A 103 4.07 21.45 5.62
C HIS A 103 3.32 22.75 5.31
N VAL A 104 2.45 22.74 4.29
CA VAL A 104 1.60 23.89 3.93
C VAL A 104 0.71 24.31 5.10
N ALA A 105 0.01 23.38 5.74
CA ALA A 105 -0.87 23.67 6.86
C ALA A 105 -0.12 24.29 8.05
N ARG A 106 1.07 23.78 8.39
CA ARG A 106 1.91 24.30 9.48
C ARG A 106 2.56 25.65 9.16
N SER A 107 2.75 25.97 7.89
CA SER A 107 3.35 27.24 7.47
C SER A 107 2.35 28.40 7.50
N SER A 108 1.05 28.11 7.68
CA SER A 108 0.00 29.12 7.75
C SER A 108 -0.09 29.70 9.16
N PRO A 109 0.16 31.01 9.36
CA PRO A 109 0.18 31.65 10.69
C PRO A 109 -1.18 31.69 11.39
N SER A 110 -2.27 31.44 10.67
CA SER A 110 -3.64 31.43 11.19
C SER A 110 -4.16 30.04 11.54
N TYR A 111 -3.33 29.00 11.41
CA TYR A 111 -3.79 27.63 11.56
C TYR A 111 -4.02 27.26 13.04
N SER A 112 -5.23 26.78 13.36
CA SER A 112 -5.59 26.25 14.67
C SER A 112 -6.20 24.85 14.52
N GLY A 113 -5.82 23.93 15.42
CA GLY A 113 -6.30 22.54 15.43
C GLY A 113 -5.29 21.51 14.93
N ASP A 114 -5.76 20.29 14.66
CA ASP A 114 -4.94 19.18 14.15
C ASP A 114 -5.01 19.09 12.62
N PRO A 115 -3.91 19.40 11.90
CA PRO A 115 -3.88 19.34 10.44
C PRO A 115 -4.15 17.95 9.87
N LEU A 116 -3.82 16.87 10.59
CA LEU A 116 -4.05 15.52 10.08
C LEU A 116 -5.54 15.18 9.99
N ILE A 117 -6.37 15.75 10.87
CA ILE A 117 -7.82 15.54 10.82
C ILE A 117 -8.39 16.15 9.54
N GLN A 118 -8.04 17.41 9.25
CA GLN A 118 -8.51 18.11 8.06
C GLN A 118 -7.96 17.49 6.77
N ILE A 119 -6.67 17.11 6.76
CA ILE A 119 -6.05 16.43 5.63
C ILE A 119 -6.76 15.09 5.37
N GLY A 120 -7.02 14.29 6.40
CA GLY A 120 -7.73 13.02 6.26
C GLY A 120 -9.15 13.18 5.70
N ARG A 121 -9.89 14.21 6.15
CA ARG A 121 -11.19 14.56 5.60
C ARG A 121 -11.11 14.97 4.13
N ALA A 122 -10.18 15.86 3.77
CA ALA A 122 -9.97 16.30 2.40
C ALA A 122 -9.62 15.14 1.46
N ILE A 123 -8.73 14.24 1.90
CA ILE A 123 -8.38 13.03 1.15
C ILE A 123 -9.61 12.15 0.92
N ARG A 124 -10.49 11.99 1.92
CA ARG A 124 -11.74 11.24 1.76
C ARG A 124 -12.71 11.93 0.79
N GLU A 125 -12.79 13.26 0.82
CA GLU A 125 -13.63 14.04 -0.09
C GLU A 125 -13.14 13.91 -1.54
N GLU A 126 -11.82 13.89 -1.74
CA GLU A 126 -11.18 13.61 -3.04
C GLU A 126 -11.40 12.17 -3.51
N SER A 127 -11.42 11.19 -2.58
CA SER A 127 -11.50 9.78 -2.90
C SER A 127 -12.11 8.95 -1.78
N GLN A 128 -13.25 8.33 -2.07
CA GLN A 128 -13.90 7.38 -1.17
C GLN A 128 -13.04 6.12 -0.96
N VAL A 129 -12.41 5.60 -2.01
CA VAL A 129 -11.55 4.42 -1.94
C VAL A 129 -10.08 4.78 -2.16
N LEU A 130 -9.25 4.47 -1.18
CA LEU A 130 -7.79 4.54 -1.30
C LEU A 130 -7.24 3.15 -1.62
N ALA A 131 -6.73 2.99 -2.84
CA ALA A 131 -6.18 1.76 -3.37
C ALA A 131 -4.64 1.83 -3.35
N PHE A 132 -4.02 1.33 -2.28
CA PHE A 132 -2.58 1.39 -2.11
C PHE A 132 -1.87 0.18 -2.73
N ASP A 133 -0.86 0.46 -3.55
CA ASP A 133 0.15 -0.55 -3.88
C ASP A 133 1.35 -0.45 -2.93
N GLU A 134 2.00 -1.58 -2.68
CA GLU A 134 3.23 -1.69 -1.88
C GLU A 134 3.13 -1.02 -0.50
N PHE A 135 2.05 -1.32 0.24
CA PHE A 135 1.85 -0.78 1.57
C PHE A 135 2.92 -1.29 2.54
N GLN A 136 3.84 -0.41 2.90
CA GLN A 136 4.90 -0.67 3.85
C GLN A 136 5.23 0.58 4.65
N VAL A 137 5.48 0.42 5.94
CA VAL A 137 5.92 1.50 6.81
C VAL A 137 7.37 1.21 7.18
N THR A 138 8.27 2.11 6.81
CA THR A 138 9.71 2.00 7.06
C THR A 138 10.28 3.19 7.79
N ASP A 139 9.62 4.35 7.74
CA ASP A 139 10.09 5.60 8.34
C ASP A 139 9.32 5.94 9.62
N ILE A 140 10.01 6.52 10.60
CA ILE A 140 9.41 6.91 11.89
C ILE A 140 8.45 8.10 11.75
N ALA A 141 8.74 9.06 10.88
CA ALA A 141 7.90 10.23 10.69
C ALA A 141 6.54 9.83 10.12
N ASP A 142 6.52 8.85 9.21
CA ASP A 142 5.28 8.24 8.71
C ASP A 142 4.54 7.55 9.86
N ALA A 143 5.23 6.66 10.59
CA ALA A 143 4.64 5.91 11.69
C ALA A 143 3.96 6.82 12.74
N MET A 144 4.54 7.99 13.02
CA MET A 144 4.01 8.96 13.97
C MET A 144 2.67 9.59 13.57
N ILE A 145 2.32 9.65 12.28
CA ILE A 145 1.12 10.34 11.81
C ILE A 145 0.00 9.40 11.35
N LEU A 146 0.31 8.13 11.06
CA LEU A 146 -0.62 7.20 10.43
C LEU A 146 -1.92 6.99 11.21
N ALA A 147 -1.84 6.76 12.52
CA ALA A 147 -3.03 6.48 13.34
C ALA A 147 -4.02 7.65 13.32
N ARG A 148 -3.52 8.89 13.34
CA ARG A 148 -4.35 10.10 13.32
C ARG A 148 -4.92 10.36 11.93
N LEU A 149 -4.08 10.26 10.90
CA LEU A 149 -4.49 10.46 9.52
C LEU A 149 -5.57 9.47 9.09
N PHE A 150 -5.29 8.17 9.22
CA PHE A 150 -6.23 7.14 8.82
C PHE A 150 -7.44 7.08 9.74
N GLY A 151 -7.28 7.37 11.04
CA GLY A 151 -8.40 7.57 11.95
C GLY A 151 -9.40 8.60 11.41
N SER A 152 -8.92 9.74 10.91
CA SER A 152 -9.79 10.73 10.26
C SER A 152 -10.41 10.21 8.95
N ILE A 153 -9.63 9.58 8.08
CA ILE A 153 -10.14 9.04 6.79
C ILE A 153 -11.29 8.06 7.03
N TRP A 154 -11.10 7.09 7.95
CA TRP A 154 -12.12 6.09 8.28
C TRP A 154 -13.34 6.70 8.97
N GLN A 155 -13.15 7.65 9.89
CA GLN A 155 -14.26 8.37 10.54
C GLN A 155 -15.17 9.10 9.54
N HIS A 156 -14.60 9.57 8.42
CA HIS A 156 -15.36 10.22 7.36
C HIS A 156 -15.87 9.24 6.29
N GLY A 157 -15.69 7.93 6.48
CA GLY A 157 -16.21 6.91 5.58
C GLY A 157 -15.31 6.54 4.40
N GLY A 158 -14.02 6.87 4.48
CA GLY A 158 -13.03 6.38 3.52
C GLY A 158 -12.78 4.88 3.68
N VAL A 159 -12.57 4.17 2.57
CA VAL A 159 -12.32 2.73 2.52
C VAL A 159 -10.91 2.49 1.97
N MET A 160 -10.16 1.61 2.61
CA MET A 160 -8.80 1.27 2.21
C MET A 160 -8.75 -0.11 1.57
N VAL A 161 -8.19 -0.21 0.38
CA VAL A 161 -7.78 -1.49 -0.21
C VAL A 161 -6.28 -1.41 -0.43
N SER A 162 -5.52 -2.41 0.00
CA SER A 162 -4.05 -2.35 -0.09
C SER A 162 -3.43 -3.69 -0.45
N THR A 163 -2.25 -3.63 -1.07
CA THR A 163 -1.36 -4.77 -1.28
C THR A 163 -0.08 -4.60 -0.48
N SER A 164 0.43 -5.68 0.12
CA SER A 164 1.70 -5.66 0.85
C SER A 164 2.45 -6.98 0.73
N ASN A 165 3.76 -6.94 0.97
CA ASN A 165 4.57 -8.15 1.14
C ASN A 165 4.67 -8.59 2.61
N ARG A 166 4.00 -7.89 3.53
CA ARG A 166 4.02 -8.17 4.98
C ARG A 166 2.60 -8.26 5.51
N HIS A 167 2.38 -9.11 6.50
CA HIS A 167 1.14 -9.11 7.27
C HIS A 167 1.02 -7.81 8.09
N PRO A 168 -0.20 -7.27 8.36
CA PRO A 168 -0.38 -6.02 9.11
C PRO A 168 0.35 -5.98 10.45
N SER A 169 0.34 -7.09 11.20
CA SER A 169 1.03 -7.19 12.50
C SER A 169 2.55 -7.13 12.39
N ASN A 170 3.12 -7.27 11.19
CA ASN A 170 4.56 -7.14 10.89
C ASN A 170 4.90 -5.80 10.22
N LEU A 171 3.94 -4.88 10.07
CA LEU A 171 4.22 -3.53 9.59
C LEU A 171 5.16 -2.82 10.56
N TYR A 172 6.19 -2.15 10.04
CA TYR A 172 7.21 -1.43 10.82
C TYR A 172 7.96 -2.32 11.83
N GLU A 173 8.06 -3.62 11.57
CA GLU A 173 8.79 -4.56 12.43
C GLU A 173 10.26 -4.14 12.53
N ASN A 174 10.80 -4.13 13.75
CA ASN A 174 12.12 -3.58 14.09
C ASN A 174 12.28 -2.06 13.87
N GLY A 175 11.19 -1.33 13.61
CA GLY A 175 11.20 0.12 13.56
C GLY A 175 11.49 0.73 14.93
N LEU A 176 12.11 1.92 14.94
CA LEU A 176 12.39 2.68 16.15
C LEU A 176 11.07 2.99 16.88
N ASN A 177 10.99 2.77 18.19
CA ASN A 177 9.79 3.01 18.99
C ASN A 177 8.51 2.42 18.37
N ARG A 178 8.57 1.16 17.94
CA ARG A 178 7.46 0.42 17.31
C ARG A 178 6.08 0.68 17.93
N ASP A 179 6.00 0.89 19.25
CA ASP A 179 4.76 1.18 19.96
C ASP A 179 3.96 2.36 19.38
N VAL A 180 4.60 3.32 18.72
CA VAL A 180 3.92 4.45 18.06
C VAL A 180 2.99 4.01 16.92
N VAL A 181 3.28 2.88 16.26
CA VAL A 181 2.50 2.37 15.13
C VAL A 181 1.43 1.38 15.56
N LEU A 182 1.51 0.82 16.76
CA LEU A 182 0.56 -0.19 17.24
C LEU A 182 -0.90 0.30 17.23
N PRO A 183 -1.21 1.57 17.58
CA PRO A 183 -2.57 2.10 17.42
C PRO A 183 -3.07 2.03 15.98
N PHE A 184 -2.22 2.37 15.01
CA PHE A 184 -2.55 2.29 13.59
C PHE A 184 -2.79 0.83 13.17
N ILE A 185 -1.92 -0.11 13.56
CA ILE A 185 -2.09 -1.54 13.23
C ILE A 185 -3.45 -2.05 13.76
N ARG A 186 -3.81 -1.69 14.99
CA ARG A 186 -5.12 -2.08 15.56
C ARG A 186 -6.28 -1.52 14.76
N GLN A 187 -6.24 -0.24 14.39
CA GLN A 187 -7.29 0.36 13.57
C GLN A 187 -7.35 -0.27 12.18
N LEU A 188 -6.19 -0.51 11.55
CA LEU A 188 -6.11 -1.17 10.25
C LEU A 188 -6.78 -2.54 10.27
N GLN A 189 -6.52 -3.36 11.30
CA GLN A 189 -7.13 -4.68 11.43
C GLN A 189 -8.62 -4.65 11.80
N GLN A 190 -9.13 -3.53 12.33
CA GLN A 190 -10.56 -3.32 12.58
C GLN A 190 -11.29 -2.87 11.31
N GLN A 191 -10.63 -2.02 10.50
CA GLN A 191 -11.22 -1.38 9.33
C GLN A 191 -10.96 -2.14 8.03
N CYS A 192 -10.05 -3.11 8.03
CA CYS A 192 -9.72 -3.92 6.86
C CYS A 192 -9.76 -5.42 7.20
N GLU A 193 -10.38 -6.19 6.32
CA GLU A 193 -10.24 -7.64 6.31
C GLU A 193 -8.84 -8.02 5.79
N VAL A 194 -8.17 -8.95 6.47
CA VAL A 194 -6.80 -9.36 6.12
C VAL A 194 -6.85 -10.61 5.25
N TRP A 195 -6.26 -10.54 4.06
CA TRP A 195 -6.27 -11.59 3.05
C TRP A 195 -4.85 -11.98 2.62
N GLU A 196 -4.52 -13.26 2.70
CA GLU A 196 -3.25 -13.79 2.19
C GLU A 196 -3.39 -14.33 0.77
N ILE A 197 -2.40 -14.08 -0.08
CA ILE A 197 -2.34 -14.60 -1.44
C ILE A 197 -1.00 -15.25 -1.77
N GLY A 198 -1.04 -16.42 -2.41
CA GLY A 198 0.16 -17.17 -2.78
C GLY A 198 0.89 -17.85 -1.62
N GLY A 199 0.20 -18.09 -0.49
CA GLY A 199 0.67 -19.04 0.51
C GLY A 199 0.67 -20.45 -0.09
N ARG A 200 1.81 -21.15 -0.02
CA ARG A 200 1.78 -22.62 -0.06
C ARG A 200 0.88 -23.02 1.11
N GLN A 201 -0.20 -23.76 0.86
CA GLN A 201 -1.15 -24.23 1.88
C GLN A 201 -0.49 -24.37 3.26
N ASP A 202 -0.99 -23.68 4.30
CA ASP A 202 -0.96 -24.35 5.61
C ASP A 202 -2.01 -23.86 6.61
N TYR A 203 -2.77 -24.84 7.08
CA TYR A 203 -3.76 -24.79 8.15
C TYR A 203 -3.05 -24.95 9.51
N ARG A 204 -2.05 -24.12 9.84
CA ARG A 204 -1.28 -24.27 11.09
C ARG A 204 -1.98 -23.69 12.32
N ARG A 205 -3.14 -24.26 12.64
CA ARG A 205 -3.35 -24.73 14.02
C ARG A 205 -2.49 -25.98 14.17
N ARG A 206 -1.61 -25.95 15.18
CA ARG A 206 -0.81 -27.05 15.77
C ARG A 206 0.66 -27.14 15.29
N THR A 207 1.49 -26.83 16.28
CA THR A 207 2.85 -27.33 16.56
C THR A 207 3.96 -26.97 15.59
N GLY A 208 5.04 -26.43 16.20
CA GLY A 208 6.17 -25.84 15.50
C GLY A 208 6.90 -26.81 14.58
N GLN A 209 7.45 -26.24 13.52
CA GLN A 209 8.89 -26.31 13.24
C GLN A 209 9.16 -25.45 12.01
N SER A 210 10.07 -24.51 12.20
CA SER A 210 10.66 -23.63 11.19
C SER A 210 11.55 -24.48 10.29
N VAL A 211 11.27 -24.51 8.99
CA VAL A 211 12.22 -25.04 8.00
C VAL A 211 12.73 -23.87 7.20
N GLY A 212 14.04 -23.65 7.29
CA GLY A 212 14.78 -22.58 6.64
C GLY A 212 14.73 -22.71 5.13
N VAL A 213 14.48 -21.59 4.48
CA VAL A 213 14.83 -21.37 3.08
C VAL A 213 16.02 -20.44 3.11
N GLU A 214 17.14 -20.89 2.54
CA GLU A 214 18.35 -20.08 2.33
C GLU A 214 17.95 -18.74 1.72
N ARG A 215 18.20 -17.68 2.48
CA ARG A 215 18.19 -16.32 1.97
C ARG A 215 19.49 -16.18 1.19
N ASP A 216 19.39 -15.90 -0.11
CA ASP A 216 20.49 -15.34 -0.86
C ASP A 216 21.06 -14.18 -0.04
N GLU A 217 22.33 -14.29 0.34
CA GLU A 217 22.96 -13.42 1.32
C GLU A 217 22.81 -11.96 0.89
N ASN A 218 22.31 -11.16 1.82
CA ASN A 218 22.15 -9.72 1.69
C ASN A 218 23.42 -9.08 1.12
N PHE A 219 23.28 -8.38 -0.01
CA PHE A 219 24.30 -7.60 -0.72
C PHE A 219 25.05 -6.54 0.11
N LEU A 220 24.69 -6.37 1.39
CA LEU A 220 25.20 -5.33 2.29
C LEU A 220 26.19 -5.87 3.35
N GLY A 221 26.45 -7.18 3.38
CA GLY A 221 27.33 -7.81 4.38
C GLY A 221 28.81 -7.90 3.98
N ASP A 222 29.11 -8.16 2.71
CA ASP A 222 30.49 -8.36 2.23
C ASP A 222 30.94 -7.26 1.25
N GLY A 223 31.68 -6.29 1.79
CA GLY A 223 32.24 -5.18 1.01
C GLY A 223 33.29 -5.61 -0.03
N ARG A 224 33.84 -6.83 0.02
CA ARG A 224 34.74 -7.33 -1.04
C ARG A 224 33.95 -7.87 -2.24
N ALA A 225 32.95 -8.71 -1.98
CA ALA A 225 32.06 -9.22 -3.04
C ALA A 225 31.31 -8.09 -3.78
N PHE A 226 30.86 -7.06 -3.05
CA PHE A 226 30.26 -5.87 -3.65
C PHE A 226 31.22 -5.15 -4.60
N ARG A 227 32.47 -4.89 -4.16
CA ARG A 227 33.47 -4.17 -4.97
C ARG A 227 33.82 -4.92 -6.26
N GLN A 228 34.03 -6.24 -6.18
CA GLN A 228 34.38 -7.05 -7.33
C GLN A 228 33.27 -7.07 -8.41
N LYS A 229 31.99 -7.17 -7.98
CA LYS A 229 30.85 -7.07 -8.90
C LYS A 229 30.67 -5.66 -9.44
N LEU A 230 30.86 -4.63 -8.60
CA LEU A 230 30.78 -3.23 -9.02
C LEU A 230 31.81 -2.93 -10.13
N GLU A 231 33.06 -3.34 -9.96
CA GLU A 231 34.10 -3.20 -10.99
C GLU A 231 33.72 -3.87 -12.32
N LEU A 232 33.13 -5.07 -12.25
CA LEU A 232 32.68 -5.82 -13.41
C LEU A 232 31.53 -5.10 -14.16
N VAL A 233 30.60 -4.48 -13.42
CA VAL A 233 29.49 -3.68 -13.99
C VAL A 233 29.96 -2.34 -14.53
N LEU A 234 30.95 -1.70 -13.89
CA LEU A 234 31.51 -0.44 -14.33
C LEU A 234 32.20 -0.57 -15.69
N ARG A 235 32.79 -1.74 -16.02
CA ARG A 235 33.48 -2.00 -17.29
C ARG A 235 34.49 -0.89 -17.62
N GLY A 236 35.23 -0.43 -16.61
CA GLY A 236 36.23 0.65 -16.74
C GLY A 236 35.65 2.09 -16.71
N ARG A 237 34.33 2.28 -16.62
CA ARG A 237 33.74 3.62 -16.43
C ARG A 237 34.00 4.12 -15.01
N ARG A 238 34.36 5.40 -14.90
CA ARG A 238 34.61 6.04 -13.61
C ARG A 238 33.30 6.53 -13.00
N LEU A 239 33.16 6.30 -11.69
CA LEU A 239 32.14 6.96 -10.89
C LEU A 239 32.52 8.44 -10.74
N LYS A 240 31.54 9.32 -10.89
CA LYS A 240 31.64 10.74 -10.57
C LYS A 240 30.67 11.05 -9.45
N GLN A 241 31.06 11.98 -8.58
CA GLN A 241 30.17 12.46 -7.56
C GLN A 241 29.06 13.31 -8.21
N VAL A 242 27.81 12.94 -7.97
CA VAL A 242 26.62 13.61 -8.50
C VAL A 242 25.70 13.96 -7.35
N SER A 243 25.14 15.17 -7.43
CA SER A 243 24.16 15.70 -6.49
C SER A 243 22.77 15.52 -7.06
N ILE A 244 21.93 14.72 -6.39
CA ILE A 244 20.53 14.53 -6.73
C ILE A 244 19.69 15.36 -5.76
N PRO A 245 18.91 16.35 -6.22
CA PRO A 245 17.97 17.04 -5.35
C PRO A 245 16.91 16.05 -4.87
N VAL A 246 16.64 16.05 -3.57
CA VAL A 246 15.59 15.23 -2.95
C VAL A 246 14.63 16.13 -2.17
N GLN A 247 13.49 15.58 -1.75
CA GLN A 247 12.41 16.34 -1.12
C GLN A 247 12.90 17.14 0.11
N GLY A 248 12.34 18.35 0.30
CA GLY A 248 12.64 19.21 1.45
C GLY A 248 13.93 20.02 1.35
N SER A 249 14.28 20.47 0.14
CA SER A 249 15.52 21.25 -0.14
C SER A 249 16.82 20.54 0.21
N ARG A 250 16.78 19.20 0.29
CA ARG A 250 17.93 18.36 0.61
C ARG A 250 18.62 17.90 -0.68
N VAL A 251 19.90 17.56 -0.57
CA VAL A 251 20.71 17.04 -1.68
C VAL A 251 21.33 15.72 -1.25
N LEU A 252 21.14 14.67 -2.06
CA LEU A 252 21.82 13.40 -1.90
C LEU A 252 23.06 13.40 -2.79
N THR A 253 24.24 13.27 -2.19
CA THR A 253 25.49 13.16 -2.92
C THR A 253 25.85 11.69 -3.09
N ILE A 254 25.92 11.22 -4.33
CA ILE A 254 26.23 9.82 -4.66
C ILE A 254 27.36 9.73 -5.67
N ASP A 255 28.05 8.59 -5.68
CA ASP A 255 28.98 8.23 -6.76
C ASP A 255 28.23 7.45 -7.84
N ALA A 256 28.12 8.02 -9.04
CA ALA A 256 27.35 7.46 -10.14
C ALA A 256 28.13 7.48 -11.47
N VAL A 257 27.79 6.56 -12.39
CA VAL A 257 28.24 6.64 -13.77
C VAL A 257 27.32 7.60 -14.52
N VAL A 258 27.84 8.73 -14.96
CA VAL A 258 27.09 9.69 -15.79
C VAL A 258 27.15 9.22 -17.24
N SER A 259 26.00 8.90 -17.82
CA SER A 259 25.90 8.60 -19.26
C SER A 259 25.87 9.90 -20.05
N GLU A 260 26.69 10.03 -21.10
CA GLU A 260 26.71 11.18 -22.02
C GLU A 260 25.53 11.15 -23.02
N ARG A 261 24.32 10.81 -22.55
CA ARG A 261 23.11 10.93 -23.37
C ARG A 261 22.15 11.84 -22.64
N ASP A 262 22.03 13.05 -23.18
CA ASP A 262 20.96 14.01 -22.92
C ASP A 262 19.57 13.38 -23.09
#